data_AF-A0AA97II25-F1
#
_entry.id   AF-A0AA97II25-F1
#
_cell.length_a   1.000
_cell.length_b   1.000
_cell.length_c   1.000
_cell.angle_alpha   90.00
_cell.angle_beta   90.00
_cell.angle_gamma   90.00
#
_symmetry.space_group_name_H-M   'P 1'
#
loop_
_entity.id
_entity.type
_entity.pdbx_description
1 polymer ?
#
loop_
_entity_poly.entity_id
_entity_poly.type
_entity_poly.pdbx_seq_one_letter_code
_entity_poly.pdbx_strand_id
1 'polypeptide(L)'
;MSKEKDKKAFLPADQANGSFMIKEIRVEDWKSFENSTLYIDPLTVLIGTNASGKSNVLDALLFLNLSASSVPLNVILQGDSNFPGLRGSIDWVCRSGTKQFALEVKVSD
;
A
#
# COMPACT_ATOMS: atom_id res chain seq x y z
N MET A 1 -45.78 -9.19 -29.62
CA MET A 1 -45.02 -9.68 -28.44
C MET A 1 -43.62 -9.08 -28.52
N SER A 2 -43.17 -8.47 -27.43
CA SER A 2 -42.10 -7.45 -27.37
C SER A 2 -40.71 -7.93 -27.78
N LYS A 3 -39.94 -7.04 -28.43
CA LYS A 3 -38.49 -7.19 -28.66
C LYS A 3 -37.75 -6.93 -27.34
N GLU A 4 -37.19 -7.95 -26.74
CA GLU A 4 -36.29 -7.80 -25.58
C GLU A 4 -34.89 -7.46 -26.10
N LYS A 5 -34.52 -6.18 -26.01
CA LYS A 5 -33.19 -5.68 -26.38
C LYS A 5 -32.19 -6.15 -25.34
N ASP A 6 -31.12 -6.78 -25.80
CA ASP A 6 -29.92 -7.09 -25.04
C ASP A 6 -29.44 -5.87 -24.23
N LYS A 7 -29.79 -5.85 -22.94
CA LYS A 7 -29.11 -5.03 -21.94
C LYS A 7 -27.82 -5.77 -21.58
N LYS A 8 -26.75 -5.60 -22.36
CA LYS A 8 -25.42 -5.79 -21.80
C LYS A 8 -25.27 -4.76 -20.68
N ALA A 9 -25.42 -5.21 -19.44
CA ALA A 9 -25.08 -4.41 -18.28
C ALA A 9 -23.66 -3.88 -18.48
N PHE A 10 -23.48 -2.58 -18.29
CA PHE A 10 -22.14 -2.02 -18.10
C PHE A 10 -21.63 -2.58 -16.78
N LEU A 11 -20.89 -3.69 -16.86
CA LEU A 11 -20.22 -4.24 -15.70
C LEU A 11 -19.00 -3.35 -15.42
N PRO A 12 -18.84 -2.82 -14.18
CA PRO A 12 -17.62 -2.12 -13.82
C PRO A 12 -16.41 -3.07 -13.98
N ALA A 13 -15.26 -2.48 -14.31
CA ALA A 13 -14.07 -3.22 -14.74
C ALA A 13 -13.52 -4.22 -13.70
N ASP A 14 -13.99 -4.15 -12.45
CA ASP A 14 -13.66 -5.05 -11.36
C ASP A 14 -14.40 -6.40 -11.41
N GLN A 15 -15.46 -6.52 -12.22
CA GLN A 15 -16.25 -7.75 -12.38
C GLN A 15 -15.87 -8.58 -13.61
N ALA A 16 -14.88 -8.16 -14.38
CA ALA A 16 -14.31 -8.94 -15.47
C ALA A 16 -12.98 -9.57 -14.99
N ASN A 17 -13.09 -10.77 -14.42
CA ASN A 17 -12.04 -11.53 -13.71
C ASN A 17 -11.87 -11.06 -12.25
N GLY A 18 -12.06 -11.96 -11.29
CA GLY A 18 -11.87 -11.68 -9.86
C GLY A 18 -10.49 -11.10 -9.61
N SER A 19 -10.43 -9.78 -9.43
CA SER A 19 -9.19 -9.07 -9.16
C SER A 19 -9.04 -8.93 -7.66
N PHE A 20 -8.07 -9.65 -7.10
CA PHE A 20 -7.68 -9.48 -5.70
C PHE A 20 -7.25 -8.03 -5.50
N MET A 21 -7.98 -7.31 -4.66
CA MET A 21 -7.74 -5.90 -4.39
C MET A 21 -7.28 -5.73 -2.95
N ILE A 22 -6.23 -4.93 -2.72
CA ILE A 22 -5.88 -4.52 -1.35
C ILE A 22 -7.05 -3.72 -0.77
N LYS A 23 -7.53 -4.12 0.42
CA LYS A 23 -8.61 -3.47 1.15
C LYS A 23 -8.13 -2.70 2.36
N GLU A 24 -7.10 -3.21 3.04
CA GLU A 24 -6.59 -2.61 4.27
C GLU A 24 -5.07 -2.72 4.31
N ILE A 25 -4.44 -1.67 4.80
CA ILE A 25 -3.03 -1.68 5.20
C ILE A 25 -2.97 -1.22 6.66
N ARG A 26 -2.47 -2.09 7.53
CA ARG A 26 -2.19 -1.74 8.91
C ARG A 26 -0.68 -1.56 9.06
N VAL A 27 -0.31 -0.50 9.77
CA VAL A 27 1.08 -0.19 10.08
C VAL A 27 1.22 0.04 11.57
N GLU A 28 2.27 -0.55 12.16
CA GLU A 28 2.63 -0.38 13.57
C GLU A 28 4.09 0.02 13.68
N ASP A 29 4.35 1.08 14.45
CA ASP A 29 5.66 1.68 14.64
C ASP A 29 6.45 1.92 13.33
N TRP A 30 5.72 2.27 12.27
CA TRP A 30 6.25 2.55 10.94
C TRP A 30 6.45 4.05 10.74
N LYS A 31 7.71 4.50 10.67
CA LYS A 31 8.10 5.91 10.45
C LYS A 31 7.38 6.89 11.39
N SER A 32 6.32 7.56 10.93
CA SER A 32 5.56 8.52 11.73
C SER A 32 4.31 7.91 12.39
N PHE A 33 3.98 6.66 12.12
CA PHE A 33 2.76 6.00 12.59
C PHE A 33 3.08 5.11 13.79
N GLU A 34 2.32 5.28 14.87
CA GLU A 34 2.37 4.39 16.04
C GLU A 34 1.52 3.14 15.80
N ASN A 35 0.24 3.33 15.49
CA ASN A 35 -0.65 2.27 15.03
C ASN A 35 -1.73 2.92 14.14
N SER A 36 -1.84 2.48 12.89
CA SER A 36 -2.79 3.07 11.94
C SER A 36 -3.25 2.08 10.89
N THR A 37 -4.52 2.19 10.51
CA THR A 37 -5.12 1.42 9.42
C THR A 37 -5.55 2.36 8.31
N LEU A 38 -5.11 2.08 7.08
CA LEU A 38 -5.59 2.72 5.86
C LEU A 38 -6.51 1.76 5.13
N TYR A 39 -7.75 2.19 4.91
CA TYR A 39 -8.70 1.51 4.03
C TYR A 39 -8.46 1.95 2.59
N ILE A 40 -8.52 0.98 1.66
CA ILE A 40 -8.26 1.20 0.23
C ILE A 40 -9.51 0.82 -0.57
N ASP A 41 -9.99 1.79 -1.34
CA ASP A 41 -11.04 1.67 -2.33
C ASP A 41 -10.46 1.75 -3.76
N PRO A 42 -11.20 1.28 -4.79
CA PRO A 42 -10.72 1.29 -6.18
C PRO A 42 -10.18 2.65 -6.63
N LEU A 43 -10.71 3.72 -6.07
CA LEU A 43 -10.12 5.06 -6.10
C LEU A 43 -9.89 5.54 -4.67
N THR A 44 -8.62 5.66 -4.28
CA THR A 44 -8.21 6.21 -2.99
C THR A 44 -7.42 7.50 -3.21
N VAL A 45 -7.86 8.60 -2.61
CA VAL A 45 -7.17 9.89 -2.69
C VAL A 45 -6.59 10.24 -1.31
N LEU A 46 -5.26 10.28 -1.23
CA LEU A 46 -4.55 10.59 0.01
C LEU A 46 -4.28 12.10 0.15
N ILE A 47 -5.04 12.76 1.04
CA ILE A 47 -4.94 14.22 1.29
C ILE A 47 -4.51 14.52 2.73
N GLY A 48 -4.06 15.75 2.98
CA GLY A 48 -3.64 16.21 4.31
C GLY A 48 -2.53 17.24 4.26
N THR A 49 -2.23 17.87 5.40
CA THR A 49 -1.16 18.87 5.53
C THR A 49 0.22 18.28 5.25
N ASN A 50 1.21 19.13 4.93
CA ASN A 50 2.59 18.68 4.83
C ASN A 50 3.03 18.03 6.15
N ALA A 51 3.90 17.02 6.05
CA ALA A 51 4.34 16.19 7.18
C ALA A 51 3.26 15.35 7.89
N SER A 52 2.03 15.28 7.39
CA SER A 52 0.96 14.42 7.95
C SER A 52 1.16 12.90 7.75
N GLY A 53 2.34 12.46 7.27
CA GLY A 53 2.63 11.03 7.04
C GLY A 53 2.20 10.46 5.69
N LYS A 54 1.66 11.26 4.76
CA LYS A 54 1.20 10.76 3.44
C LYS A 54 2.29 10.02 2.67
N SER A 55 3.49 10.58 2.59
CA SER A 55 4.59 9.91 1.92
C SER A 55 5.02 8.63 2.68
N ASN A 56 4.87 8.58 3.99
CA ASN A 56 5.19 7.38 4.79
C ASN A 56 4.22 6.23 4.52
N VAL A 57 2.96 6.52 4.20
CA VAL A 57 2.02 5.52 3.67
C VAL A 57 2.49 4.97 2.33
N LEU A 58 2.94 5.83 1.42
CA LEU A 58 3.47 5.39 0.13
C LEU A 58 4.73 4.54 0.30
N ASP A 59 5.57 4.83 1.30
CA ASP A 59 6.72 3.99 1.62
C ASP A 59 6.30 2.62 2.17
N ALA A 60 5.22 2.54 2.96
CA ALA A 60 4.70 1.26 3.44
C ALA A 60 4.24 0.39 2.27
N LEU A 61 3.47 0.98 1.35
CA LEU A 61 3.04 0.35 0.11
C LEU A 61 4.22 -0.15 -0.74
N LEU A 62 5.24 0.69 -0.91
CA LEU A 62 6.44 0.34 -1.66
C LEU A 62 7.22 -0.79 -0.98
N PHE A 63 7.39 -0.73 0.34
CA PHE A 63 8.05 -1.77 1.13
C PHE A 63 7.35 -3.11 0.95
N LEU A 64 6.03 -3.14 1.07
CA LEU A 64 5.22 -4.35 0.90
C LEU A 64 5.34 -4.92 -0.52
N ASN A 65 5.23 -4.06 -1.55
CA ASN A 65 5.36 -4.48 -2.95
C ASN A 65 6.73 -5.11 -3.25
N LEU A 66 7.81 -4.47 -2.81
CA LEU A 66 9.17 -4.96 -3.05
C LEU A 66 9.47 -6.23 -2.24
N SER A 67 8.96 -6.29 -1.00
CA SER A 67 9.09 -7.48 -0.15
C SER A 67 8.38 -8.68 -0.76
N ALA A 68 7.16 -8.48 -1.27
CA ALA A 68 6.42 -9.51 -2.00
C ALA A 68 7.11 -9.92 -3.32
N SER A 69 7.86 -9.00 -3.93
CA SER A 69 8.63 -9.22 -5.16
C SER A 69 10.01 -9.86 -4.93
N SER A 70 10.27 -10.41 -3.72
CA SER A 70 11.54 -11.06 -3.36
C SER A 70 12.78 -10.15 -3.47
N VAL A 71 12.61 -8.83 -3.33
CA VAL A 71 13.74 -7.90 -3.27
C VAL A 71 14.39 -8.01 -1.87
N PRO A 72 15.73 -8.12 -1.76
CA PRO A 72 16.40 -8.19 -0.47
C PRO A 72 16.12 -6.98 0.42
N LEU A 73 15.82 -7.20 1.71
CA LEU A 73 15.45 -6.13 2.65
C LEU A 73 16.51 -5.02 2.74
N ASN A 74 17.79 -5.37 2.66
CA ASN A 74 18.87 -4.38 2.66
C ASN A 74 18.80 -3.45 1.45
N VAL A 75 18.43 -3.96 0.27
CA VAL A 75 18.24 -3.16 -0.95
C VAL A 75 16.99 -2.30 -0.85
N ILE A 76 15.88 -2.84 -0.32
CA ILE A 76 14.65 -2.06 -0.10
C ILE A 76 14.95 -0.88 0.83
N LEU A 77 15.64 -1.13 1.94
CA LEU A 77 15.90 -0.12 2.96
C LEU A 77 17.01 0.85 2.55
N GLN A 78 18.18 0.38 2.11
CA GLN A 78 19.37 1.21 1.89
C GLN A 78 19.59 1.59 0.42
N GLY A 79 18.97 0.88 -0.50
CA GLY A 79 19.19 1.05 -1.93
C GLY A 79 20.41 0.32 -2.47
N ASP A 80 20.64 0.49 -3.76
CA ASP A 80 21.78 0.04 -4.53
C ASP A 80 22.05 1.01 -5.72
N SER A 81 22.81 0.58 -6.72
CA SER A 81 23.10 1.40 -7.90
C SER A 81 21.89 1.72 -8.80
N ASN A 82 20.82 0.93 -8.70
CA ASN A 82 19.64 1.02 -9.57
C ASN A 82 18.40 1.55 -8.83
N PHE A 83 18.37 1.45 -7.51
CA PHE A 83 17.25 1.84 -6.67
C PHE A 83 17.75 2.60 -5.44
N PRO A 84 17.26 3.82 -5.16
CA PRO A 84 17.79 4.66 -4.08
C PRO A 84 17.41 4.17 -2.66
N GLY A 85 16.60 3.13 -2.52
CA GLY A 85 16.08 2.68 -1.23
C GLY A 85 14.89 3.51 -0.75
N LEU A 86 14.35 3.14 0.41
CA LEU A 86 13.32 3.93 1.09
C LEU A 86 13.89 5.24 1.65
N ARG A 87 13.05 6.28 1.67
CA ARG A 87 13.41 7.57 2.26
C ARG A 87 13.81 7.42 3.73
N GLY A 88 14.97 7.97 4.09
CA GLY A 88 15.55 7.87 5.43
C GLY A 88 16.20 6.53 5.75
N SER A 89 16.21 5.61 4.78
CA SER A 89 16.82 4.28 4.85
C SER A 89 16.48 3.50 6.14
N ILE A 90 17.42 2.67 6.61
CA ILE A 90 17.26 1.83 7.78
C ILE A 90 17.09 2.64 9.07
N ASP A 91 17.66 3.83 9.15
CA ASP A 91 17.66 4.67 10.36
C ASP A 91 16.28 5.24 10.69
N TRP A 92 15.38 5.34 9.70
CA TRP A 92 14.07 5.99 9.83
C TRP A 92 12.90 5.05 9.54
N VAL A 93 13.14 3.75 9.39
CA VAL A 93 12.06 2.78 9.11
C VAL A 93 11.19 2.54 10.34
N CYS A 94 11.82 2.37 11.51
CA CYS A 94 11.14 2.31 12.79
C CYS A 94 10.72 3.71 13.22
N ARG A 95 9.58 3.80 13.88
CA ARG A 95 9.18 5.01 14.58
C ARG A 95 10.23 5.40 15.62
N SER A 96 10.42 6.70 15.81
CA SER A 96 11.36 7.21 16.80
C SER A 96 11.09 6.60 18.18
N GLY A 97 12.13 6.03 18.80
CA GLY A 97 12.04 5.35 20.09
C GLY A 97 11.70 3.86 20.02
N THR A 98 11.45 3.30 18.84
CA THR A 98 11.13 1.88 18.66
C THR A 98 12.22 1.13 17.88
N LYS A 99 12.20 -0.20 17.94
CA LYS A 99 13.21 -1.07 17.33
C LYS A 99 12.64 -2.06 16.32
N GLN A 100 11.32 -2.10 16.21
CA GLN A 100 10.59 -3.03 15.38
C GLN A 100 9.38 -2.28 14.81
N PHE A 101 8.89 -2.76 13.68
CA PHE A 101 7.68 -2.29 13.04
C PHE A 101 6.94 -3.50 12.47
N ALA A 102 5.64 -3.36 12.23
CA ALA A 102 4.84 -4.36 11.54
C ALA A 102 4.01 -3.71 10.43
N LEU A 103 3.88 -4.40 9.31
CA LEU A 103 2.95 -4.04 8.24
C LEU A 103 2.11 -5.26 7.92
N GLU A 104 0.79 -5.05 7.82
CA GLU A 104 -0.16 -6.08 7.44
C GLU A 104 -1.00 -5.60 6.27
N VAL A 105 -1.35 -6.51 5.37
CA VAL A 105 -2.20 -6.24 4.21
C VAL A 105 -3.36 -7.21 4.24
N LYS A 106 -4.57 -6.68 4.06
CA LYS A 106 -5.76 -7.47 3.79
C LYS A 106 -6.15 -7.29 2.34
N VAL A 107 -6.34 -8.39 1.64
CA VAL A 107 -6.86 -8.42 0.27
C VAL A 107 -8.33 -8.85 0.28
N SER A 108 -9.08 -8.47 -0.74
CA SER A 108 -10.43 -8.99 -0.95
C SER A 108 -10.42 -10.51 -1.08
N ASP A 109 -11.52 -11.15 -0.71
CA ASP A 109 -11.75 -12.59 -0.95
C ASP A 109 -11.93 -12.90 -2.45
#